data_AF-A0A2X1QEG1-F1
#
_entry.id   AF-A0A2X1QEG1-F1
#
_cell.length_a   1.000
_cell.length_b   1.000
_cell.length_c   1.000
_cell.angle_alpha   90.00
_cell.angle_beta   90.00
_cell.angle_gamma   90.00
#
_symmetry.space_group_name_H-M   'P 1'
#
loop_
_entity.id
_entity.type
_entity.pdbx_description
1 polymer ?
#
loop_
_entity_poly.entity_id
_entity_poly.type
_entity_poly.pdbx_seq_one_letter_code
_entity_poly.pdbx_strand_id
1 'polypeptide(L)' 'MSDNKLNVIDLHKRYGEHEVLKGVSLQAKAGDVISIIGSSGSGKSTFLRCINFLEKPSEGTIVVSGPKYWPGTG' A
#
# COMPACT_ATOMS: atom_id res chain seq x y z
N MET A 1 -18.54 -11.08 1.13
CA MET A 1 -17.76 -9.91 0.66
C MET A 1 -16.31 -10.13 1.06
N SER A 2 -15.34 -9.84 0.19
CA SER A 2 -13.91 -10.12 0.46
C SER A 2 -13.37 -9.23 1.60
N ASP A 3 -12.89 -9.84 2.69
CA ASP A 3 -12.33 -9.21 3.90
C ASP A 3 -10.91 -8.64 3.71
N ASN A 4 -10.61 -8.12 2.51
CA ASN A 4 -9.31 -7.49 2.26
C ASN A 4 -9.23 -6.18 3.06
N LYS A 5 -8.27 -6.09 3.98
CA LYS A 5 -8.00 -4.89 4.79
C LYS A 5 -7.09 -3.91 4.10
N LEU A 6 -6.24 -4.39 3.20
CA LEU A 6 -5.39 -3.57 2.34
C LEU A 6 -5.59 -4.04 0.89
N ASN A 7 -5.83 -3.10 0.00
CA ASN A 7 -5.83 -3.32 -1.43
C ASN A 7 -5.01 -2.22 -2.12
N VAL A 8 -3.90 -2.63 -2.72
CA VAL A 8 -3.02 -1.79 -3.52
C VAL A 8 -3.21 -2.20 -4.97
N ILE A 9 -3.61 -1.26 -5.82
CA ILE A 9 -3.93 -1.48 -7.22
C ILE A 9 -2.99 -0.64 -8.06
N ASP A 10 -2.16 -1.34 -8.84
CA ASP A 10 -1.28 -0.78 -9.88
C ASP A 10 -0.46 0.42 -9.39
N LEU A 11 0.27 0.23 -8.30
CA LEU A 11 0.97 1.33 -7.64
C LEU A 11 2.26 1.68 -8.39
N HIS A 12 2.36 2.94 -8.82
CA HIS A 12 3.58 3.50 -9.39
C HIS A 12 4.17 4.58 -8.49
N LYS A 13 5.50 4.72 -8.53
CA LYS A 13 6.22 5.80 -7.86
C LYS A 13 7.45 6.18 -8.65
N ARG A 14 7.51 7.47 -8.99
CA ARG A 14 8.64 8.14 -9.63
C ARG A 14 9.23 9.20 -8.69
N TYR A 15 10.55 9.35 -8.77
CA TYR A 15 11.28 10.48 -8.19
C TYR A 15 11.99 11.20 -9.34
N GLY A 16 11.42 12.33 -9.79
CA GLY A 16 11.78 12.92 -11.08
C GLY A 16 11.56 11.91 -12.21
N GLU A 17 12.58 11.70 -13.04
CA GLU A 17 12.54 10.76 -14.16
C GLU A 17 12.73 9.28 -13.74
N HIS A 18 13.13 9.02 -12.50
CA HIS A 18 13.45 7.67 -12.05
C HIS A 18 12.23 6.94 -11.49
N GLU A 19 11.75 5.91 -12.21
CA GLU A 19 10.63 5.07 -11.78
C GLU A 19 11.09 3.91 -10.88
N VAL A 20 10.73 4.00 -9.60
CA VAL A 20 11.10 3.04 -8.55
C VAL A 20 10.07 1.92 -8.42
N LEU A 21 8.78 2.25 -8.47
CA LEU A 21 7.68 1.28 -8.50
C LEU A 21 6.99 1.35 -9.86
N LYS A 22 6.83 0.19 -10.49
CA LYS A 22 6.39 0.02 -11.88
C LYS A 22 5.12 -0.84 -11.96
N GLY A 23 4.04 -0.42 -11.27
CA GLY A 23 2.76 -1.13 -11.28
C GLY A 23 2.73 -2.31 -10.31
N VAL A 24 2.86 -2.03 -9.02
CA VAL A 24 2.82 -3.07 -7.97
C VAL A 24 1.41 -3.19 -7.38
N SER A 25 0.85 -4.39 -7.36
CA SER A 25 -0.46 -4.67 -6.75
C SER A 25 -0.33 -5.66 -5.59
N LEU A 26 -1.13 -5.46 -4.53
CA LEU A 26 -1.14 -6.32 -3.35
C LEU A 26 -2.53 -6.32 -2.70
N GLN A 27 -3.01 -7.49 -2.33
CA GLN A 27 -4.19 -7.65 -1.48
C GLN A 27 -3.77 -8.35 -0.19
N ALA A 28 -4.20 -7.81 0.95
CA ALA A 28 -3.95 -8.41 2.26
C ALA A 28 -5.23 -8.43 3.09
N LYS A 29 -5.46 -9.54 3.77
CA LYS A 29 -6.55 -9.75 4.72
C LYS A 29 -6.10 -9.47 6.15
N ALA A 30 -7.07 -9.42 7.07
CA ALA A 30 -6.76 -9.33 8.49
C ALA A 30 -5.99 -10.59 8.94
N GLY A 31 -4.85 -10.39 9.60
CA GLY A 31 -4.01 -11.48 10.11
C GLY A 31 -2.93 -11.98 9.14
N ASP A 32 -2.91 -11.50 7.89
CA ASP A 32 -1.86 -11.87 6.95
C ASP A 32 -0.49 -11.34 7.41
N VAL A 33 0.52 -12.21 7.37
CA VAL A 33 1.92 -11.85 7.57
C VAL A 33 2.62 -11.87 6.22
N ILE A 34 2.97 -10.70 5.70
CA ILE A 34 3.55 -10.53 4.37
C ILE A 34 5.00 -10.06 4.51
N SER A 35 5.91 -10.74 3.81
CA SER A 35 7.31 -10.33 3.70
C SER A 35 7.58 -9.77 2.30
N ILE A 36 8.35 -8.68 2.22
CA ILE A 36 8.79 -8.07 0.97
C ILE A 36 10.29 -8.32 0.81
N ILE A 37 10.68 -9.03 -0.23
CA ILE A 37 12.07 -9.39 -0.52
C ILE A 37 12.54 -8.76 -1.84
N GLY A 38 13.85 -8.60 -1.99
CA GLY A 38 14.47 -8.02 -3.18
C GLY A 38 15.81 -7.36 -2.89
N SER A 39 16.61 -7.13 -3.93
CA SER A 39 17.94 -6.49 -3.84
C SER A 39 17.88 -5.09 -3.21
N SER A 40 19.02 -4.56 -2.75
CA SER A 40 19.09 -3.15 -2.34
C SER A 40 18.66 -2.23 -3.50
N GLY A 41 17.88 -1.18 -3.21
CA GLY A 41 17.38 -0.25 -4.22
C GLY A 41 16.13 -0.69 -5.01
N SER A 42 15.64 -1.92 -4.83
CA SER A 42 14.43 -2.43 -5.53
C SER A 42 13.09 -1.75 -5.19
N GLY A 43 13.08 -0.72 -4.34
CA GLY A 43 11.85 0.01 -4.02
C GLY A 43 11.02 -0.52 -2.85
N LYS A 44 11.47 -1.55 -2.12
CA LYS A 44 10.75 -2.12 -0.95
C LYS A 44 10.33 -1.07 0.07
N SER A 45 11.28 -0.24 0.52
CA SER A 45 11.01 0.83 1.49
C SER A 45 10.09 1.90 0.91
N THR A 46 10.21 2.19 -0.39
CA THR A 46 9.31 3.12 -1.10
C THR A 46 7.88 2.59 -1.14
N PHE A 47 7.69 1.30 -1.42
CA PHE A 47 6.38 0.65 -1.40
C PHE A 47 5.73 0.71 -0.02
N LEU A 48 6.47 0.34 1.04
CA LEU A 48 5.99 0.43 2.42
C LEU A 48 5.64 1.88 2.83
N ARG A 49 6.45 2.86 2.42
CA ARG A 49 6.15 4.28 2.67
C ARG A 49 4.90 4.75 1.95
N CYS A 50 4.63 4.26 0.73
CA CYS A 50 3.39 4.58 0.02
C CYS A 50 2.17 3.98 0.73
N ILE A 51 2.23 2.73 1.18
CA ILE A 51 1.15 2.08 1.95
C ILE A 51 0.86 2.83 3.25
N ASN A 52 1.91 3.26 3.95
CA ASN A 52 1.79 4.03 5.18
C ASN A 52 1.47 5.52 4.95
N PHE A 53 1.18 5.93 3.71
CA PHE A 53 0.91 7.32 3.31
C PHE A 53 2.02 8.32 3.67
N LEU A 54 3.26 7.85 3.89
CA LEU A 54 4.45 8.68 4.09
C LEU A 54 5.02 9.20 2.77
N GLU A 55 4.67 8.54 1.67
CA GLU A 55 5.02 8.93 0.31
C GLU A 55 3.76 8.93 -0.54
N LYS A 56 3.55 9.99 -1.34
CA LYS A 56 2.45 10.02 -2.29
C LYS A 56 2.80 9.13 -3.50
N PRO A 57 1.95 8.16 -3.88
CA PRO A 57 2.15 7.44 -5.13
C PRO A 57 2.03 8.38 -6.34
N SER A 58 2.74 8.05 -7.41
CA SER A 58 2.63 8.79 -8.67
C SER A 58 1.34 8.41 -9.41
N GLU A 59 1.00 7.12 -9.40
CA GLU A 59 -0.21 6.57 -10.02
C GLU A 59 -0.68 5.34 -9.20
N GLY A 60 -1.89 4.87 -9.48
CA GLY A 60 -2.50 3.74 -8.77
C GLY A 60 -3.34 4.16 -7.57
N THR A 61 -3.86 3.16 -6.85
CA THR A 61 -4.80 3.36 -5.72
C THR A 61 -4.42 2.49 -4.54
N ILE A 62 -4.49 3.07 -3.32
CA ILE A 62 -4.32 2.34 -2.06
C ILE A 62 -5.62 2.49 -1.26
N VAL A 63 -6.25 1.35 -0.97
CA VAL A 63 -7.46 1.26 -0.13
C VAL A 63 -7.09 0.54 1.15
N VAL A 64 -7.28 1.22 2.29
CA VAL A 64 -7.15 0.63 3.61
C VAL A 64 -8.53 0.63 4.27
N SER A 65 -9.06 -0.56 4.58
CA SER A 65 -10.34 -0.68 5.27
C SER A 65 -10.15 -0.43 6.77
N GLY A 66 -10.57 0.73 7.25
CA GLY A 66 -10.61 1.05 8.68
C GLY A 66 -11.91 0.60 9.37
N PRO A 67 -11.90 0.36 10.69
CA PRO A 67 -13.13 0.26 11.46
C PRO A 67 -13.88 1.60 11.43
N LYS A 68 -15.20 1.55 11.20
CA LYS A 68 -16.08 2.71 11.38
C LYS A 68 -16.21 2.96 12.88
N TYR A 69 -15.39 3.85 13.44
CA TYR A 69 -15.54 4.25 14.84
C TYR A 69 -16.78 5.15 14.93
N TRP A 70 -17.89 4.59 15.41
CA TRP A 70 -19.08 5.34 15.83
C TRP A 70 -19.13 5.28 17.36
N PRO A 71 -18.77 6.36 18.08
CA PRO A 71 -19.02 6.45 19.50
C PRO A 71 -20.52 6.76 19.64
N GLY A 72 -21.35 5.72 19.59
CA GLY A 72 -22.77 5.86 19.88
C GLY A 72 -22.93 6.48 21.26
N THR A 73 -23.60 7.63 21.31
CA THR A 73 -24.12 8.22 22.54
C THR A 73 -24.94 7.18 23.27
N GLY A 74 -24.49 6.81 24.47
CA GLY A 74 -25.38 6.31 25.51
C GLY A 74 -26.30 7.42 26.01
#